data_AF-A0A962QKW0-F1
#
_entry.id   AF-A0A962QKW0-F1
#
_cell.length_a   1.000
_cell.length_b   1.000
_cell.length_c   1.000
_cell.angle_alpha   90.00
_cell.angle_beta   90.00
_cell.angle_gamma   90.00
#
_symmetry.space_group_name_H-M   'P 1'
#
loop_
_entity.id
_entity.type
_entity.pdbx_description
1 polymer ?
#
loop_
_entity_poly.entity_id
_entity_poly.type
_entity_poly.pdbx_seq_one_letter_code
_entity_poly.pdbx_strand_id
1 'polypeptide(L)'
;MTARMHHQAAGFTLISALFVLVVVSALGVYLSALSTTSHASTALAVRASQAMYAAQSGIEWVVYRLGAGDTCATLPATPVLDGFTITVDACNTQMVTEGTDSYPMHDVSVTAGIGSFGDPTYVTRRLSAVVAGG
;
A
#
# COMPACT_ATOMS: atom_id res chain seq x y z
N MET A 1 -9.91 -76.38 17.31
CA MET A 1 -9.63 -75.21 16.45
C MET A 1 -8.58 -74.35 17.15
N THR A 2 -7.34 -74.40 16.67
CA THR A 2 -6.18 -73.72 17.25
C THR A 2 -6.04 -72.32 16.66
N ALA A 3 -6.36 -71.29 17.44
CA ALA A 3 -6.10 -69.90 17.07
C ALA A 3 -4.63 -69.56 17.36
N ARG A 4 -3.80 -69.49 16.31
CA ARG A 4 -2.42 -68.98 16.40
C ARG A 4 -2.46 -67.45 16.35
N MET A 5 -2.33 -66.79 17.49
CA MET A 5 -2.06 -65.35 17.55
C MET A 5 -0.62 -65.09 17.11
N HIS A 6 -0.45 -64.57 15.91
CA HIS A 6 0.83 -64.09 15.40
C HIS A 6 1.12 -62.74 16.05
N HIS A 7 2.00 -62.70 17.05
CA HIS A 7 2.54 -61.47 17.62
C HIS A 7 3.45 -60.82 16.56
N GLN A 8 2.87 -59.98 15.70
CA GLN A 8 3.64 -59.15 14.79
C GLN A 8 4.29 -58.04 15.61
N ALA A 9 5.62 -58.07 15.70
CA ALA A 9 6.41 -57.09 16.44
C ALA A 9 6.16 -55.67 15.88
N ALA A 10 5.38 -54.88 16.60
CA ALA A 10 4.94 -53.52 16.23
C ALA A 10 5.97 -52.41 16.58
N GLY A 11 7.24 -52.77 16.84
CA GLY A 11 8.25 -51.82 17.34
C GLY A 11 8.81 -50.87 16.28
N PHE A 12 9.00 -51.35 15.04
CA PHE A 12 9.60 -50.54 13.97
C PHE A 12 8.61 -49.54 13.35
N THR A 13 7.33 -49.91 13.25
CA THR A 13 6.26 -49.06 12.70
C THR A 13 5.97 -47.86 13.59
N LEU A 14 6.10 -48.00 14.91
CA LEU A 14 5.89 -46.88 15.84
C LEU A 14 6.90 -45.75 15.59
N ILE A 15 8.19 -46.08 15.47
CA ILE A 15 9.26 -45.10 15.25
C ILE A 15 9.11 -44.45 13.88
N SER A 16 8.78 -45.23 12.84
CA SER A 16 8.53 -44.71 11.50
C SER A 16 7.32 -43.76 11.45
N ALA A 17 6.20 -44.11 12.09
CA ALA A 17 5.02 -43.25 12.15
C ALA A 17 5.29 -41.93 12.87
N LEU A 18 6.08 -41.97 13.95
CA LEU A 18 6.45 -40.78 14.72
C LEU A 18 7.37 -39.85 13.91
N PHE A 19 8.31 -40.42 13.15
CA PHE A 19 9.14 -39.65 12.23
C PHE A 19 8.31 -38.91 11.18
N VAL A 20 7.38 -39.61 10.53
CA VAL A 20 6.47 -39.00 9.54
C VAL A 20 5.62 -37.91 10.18
N LEU A 21 5.06 -38.14 11.38
CA LEU A 21 4.26 -37.16 12.10
C LEU A 21 5.06 -35.88 12.39
N VAL A 22 6.31 -36.00 12.88
CA VAL A 22 7.17 -34.86 13.16
C VAL A 22 7.49 -34.08 11.87
N VAL A 23 7.86 -34.76 10.78
CA VAL A 23 8.17 -34.11 9.50
C VAL A 23 6.95 -33.38 8.93
N VAL A 24 5.78 -34.04 8.91
CA VAL A 24 4.54 -33.43 8.42
C VAL A 24 4.12 -32.24 9.29
N SER A 25 4.28 -32.33 10.61
CA SER A 25 3.97 -31.22 11.51
C SER A 25 4.89 -30.01 11.27
N ALA A 26 6.20 -30.23 11.08
CA ALA A 26 7.16 -29.19 10.75
C ALA A 26 6.82 -28.50 9.41
N LEU A 27 6.43 -29.28 8.39
CA LEU A 27 5.98 -28.75 7.11
C LEU A 27 4.67 -27.96 7.24
N GLY A 28 3.72 -28.43 8.05
CA GLY A 28 2.45 -27.75 8.31
C GLY A 28 2.65 -26.36 8.94
N VAL A 29 3.56 -26.24 9.90
CA VAL A 29 3.93 -24.94 10.51
C VAL A 29 4.50 -23.99 9.45
N TYR A 30 5.44 -24.48 8.64
CA TYR A 30 6.06 -23.66 7.59
C TYR A 30 5.04 -23.13 6.56
N LEU A 31 4.12 -23.99 6.10
CA LEU A 31 3.09 -23.60 5.14
C LEU A 31 2.08 -22.58 5.72
N SER A 32 1.78 -22.65 7.03
CA SER A 32 0.92 -21.67 7.69
C SER A 32 1.53 -20.26 7.75
N ALA A 33 2.85 -20.18 7.95
CA ALA A 33 3.59 -18.92 7.93
C ALA A 33 3.63 -18.30 6.52
N LEU A 34 3.77 -19.12 5.48
CA LEU A 34 3.69 -18.66 4.09
C LEU A 34 2.29 -18.14 3.72
N SER A 35 1.23 -18.82 4.19
CA SER A 35 -0.16 -18.46 3.86
C SER A 35 -0.59 -17.11 4.44
N THR A 36 -0.06 -16.72 5.61
CA THR A 36 -0.38 -15.43 6.23
C THR A 36 0.31 -14.26 5.52
N THR A 37 1.49 -14.50 4.94
CA THR A 37 2.28 -13.47 4.23
C THR A 37 1.64 -13.07 2.89
N SER A 38 0.97 -14.00 2.19
CA SER A 38 0.34 -13.76 0.89
C SER A 38 -0.95 -12.92 0.97
N HIS A 39 -1.70 -13.00 2.07
CA HIS A 39 -2.87 -12.14 2.30
C HIS A 39 -2.49 -10.71 2.68
N ALA A 40 -1.36 -10.52 3.39
CA ALA A 40 -0.88 -9.20 3.75
C ALA A 40 -0.42 -8.37 2.53
N SER A 41 0.28 -9.00 1.58
CA SER A 41 0.77 -8.32 0.38
C SER A 41 -0.35 -7.87 -0.57
N THR A 42 -1.40 -8.69 -0.71
CA THR A 42 -2.57 -8.34 -1.53
C THR A 42 -3.38 -7.20 -0.93
N ALA A 43 -3.60 -7.21 0.39
CA ALA A 43 -4.24 -6.10 1.09
C ALA A 43 -3.45 -4.78 0.94
N LEU A 44 -2.12 -4.85 1.06
CA LEU A 44 -1.23 -3.69 0.88
C LEU A 44 -1.30 -3.14 -0.54
N ALA A 45 -1.37 -4.01 -1.55
CA ALA A 45 -1.51 -3.60 -2.95
C ALA A 45 -2.82 -2.83 -3.20
N VAL A 46 -3.93 -3.25 -2.58
CA VAL A 46 -5.21 -2.53 -2.65
C VAL A 46 -5.12 -1.16 -1.95
N ARG A 47 -4.51 -1.09 -0.76
CA ARG A 47 -4.29 0.19 -0.10
C ARG A 47 -3.39 1.12 -0.92
N ALA A 48 -2.42 0.56 -1.65
CA ALA A 48 -1.55 1.33 -2.54
C ALA A 48 -2.27 1.87 -3.78
N SER A 49 -3.31 1.21 -4.29
CA SER A 49 -4.14 1.78 -5.35
C SER A 49 -5.06 2.87 -4.81
N GLN A 50 -5.65 2.67 -3.62
CA GLN A 50 -6.43 3.71 -2.94
C GLN A 50 -5.61 4.98 -2.68
N ALA A 51 -4.35 4.84 -2.24
CA ALA A 51 -3.44 5.96 -2.07
C ALA A 51 -3.18 6.71 -3.40
N MET A 52 -3.09 6.00 -4.54
CA MET A 52 -2.95 6.66 -5.85
C MET A 52 -4.18 7.49 -6.19
N TYR A 53 -5.38 6.95 -6.01
CA TYR A 53 -6.62 7.69 -6.27
C TYR A 53 -6.79 8.88 -5.31
N ALA A 54 -6.41 8.71 -4.05
CA ALA A 54 -6.41 9.81 -3.07
C ALA A 54 -5.44 10.92 -3.50
N ALA A 55 -4.21 10.60 -3.91
CA ALA A 55 -3.26 11.58 -4.40
C ALA A 55 -3.76 12.30 -5.67
N GLN A 56 -4.41 11.56 -6.59
CA GLN A 56 -4.98 12.12 -7.80
C GLN A 56 -6.12 13.10 -7.49
N SER A 57 -7.03 12.73 -6.58
CA SER A 57 -8.09 13.63 -6.11
C SER A 57 -7.52 14.89 -5.43
N GLY A 58 -6.37 14.76 -4.76
CA GLY A 58 -5.65 15.89 -4.20
C GLY A 58 -5.11 16.85 -5.26
N ILE A 59 -4.60 16.35 -6.38
CA ILE A 59 -4.18 17.19 -7.51
C ILE A 59 -5.40 17.92 -8.10
N GLU A 60 -6.49 17.21 -8.36
CA GLU A 60 -7.73 17.83 -8.89
C GLU A 60 -8.26 18.92 -7.95
N TRP A 61 -8.20 18.65 -6.64
CA TRP A 61 -8.55 19.64 -5.63
C TRP A 61 -7.64 20.87 -5.69
N VAL A 62 -6.32 20.71 -5.78
CA VAL A 62 -5.41 21.87 -5.94
C VAL A 62 -5.74 22.66 -7.20
N VAL A 63 -5.95 21.99 -8.33
CA VAL A 63 -6.32 22.65 -9.60
C VAL A 63 -7.61 23.44 -9.44
N TYR A 64 -8.62 22.86 -8.81
CA TYR A 64 -9.88 23.54 -8.53
C TYR A 64 -9.69 24.80 -7.67
N ARG A 65 -8.85 24.73 -6.63
CA ARG A 65 -8.56 25.87 -5.75
C ARG A 65 -7.81 26.98 -6.50
N LEU A 66 -6.81 26.62 -7.30
CA LEU A 66 -6.08 27.58 -8.15
C LEU A 66 -7.03 28.26 -9.15
N GLY A 67 -7.93 27.50 -9.79
CA GLY A 67 -8.97 28.05 -10.68
C GLY A 67 -10.01 28.91 -9.97
N ALA A 68 -10.23 28.71 -8.67
CA ALA A 68 -11.10 29.55 -7.84
C ALA A 68 -10.43 30.84 -7.34
N GLY A 69 -9.15 31.08 -7.69
CA GLY A 69 -8.41 32.28 -7.34
C GLY A 69 -7.48 32.14 -6.12
N ASP A 70 -7.34 30.94 -5.55
CA ASP A 70 -6.29 30.70 -4.55
C ASP A 70 -4.90 30.67 -5.19
N THR A 71 -3.88 30.91 -4.38
CA THR A 71 -2.48 30.75 -4.76
C THR A 71 -1.88 29.56 -4.03
N CYS A 72 -0.72 29.07 -4.49
CA CYS A 72 0.02 28.02 -3.80
C CYS A 72 0.29 28.31 -2.31
N ALA A 73 0.40 29.59 -1.92
CA ALA A 73 0.63 29.99 -0.54
C ALA A 73 -0.65 30.01 0.32
N THR A 74 -1.82 30.07 -0.29
CA THR A 74 -3.12 30.17 0.39
C THR A 74 -3.95 28.89 0.31
N LEU A 75 -3.38 27.81 -0.25
CA LEU A 75 -4.01 26.50 -0.24
C LEU A 75 -4.29 26.09 1.22
N PRO A 76 -5.53 25.73 1.56
CA PRO A 76 -5.90 25.40 2.92
C PRO A 76 -5.36 24.02 3.32
N ALA A 77 -5.60 23.66 4.58
CA ALA A 77 -5.10 22.42 5.16
C ALA A 77 -5.50 21.17 4.37
N THR A 78 -4.61 20.18 4.49
CA THR A 78 -4.60 18.90 3.82
C THR A 78 -5.86 18.07 4.08
N PRO A 79 -6.63 17.70 3.05
CA PRO A 79 -7.82 16.89 3.26
C PRO A 79 -7.46 15.46 3.68
N VAL A 80 -8.30 14.86 4.52
CA VAL A 80 -8.23 13.44 4.87
C VAL A 80 -9.39 12.73 4.20
N LEU A 81 -9.10 11.67 3.45
CA LEU A 81 -10.10 10.86 2.75
C LEU A 81 -9.93 9.40 3.12
N ASP A 82 -10.95 8.79 3.76
CA ASP A 82 -10.94 7.39 4.18
C ASP A 82 -9.66 6.97 4.96
N GLY A 83 -9.20 7.85 5.84
CA GLY A 83 -7.97 7.64 6.63
C GLY A 83 -6.66 7.87 5.88
N PHE A 84 -6.69 8.20 4.58
CA PHE A 84 -5.52 8.69 3.85
C PHE A 84 -5.37 10.19 4.06
N THR A 85 -4.22 10.60 4.55
CA THR A 85 -3.84 12.01 4.64
C THR A 85 -3.27 12.45 3.31
N ILE A 86 -3.87 13.50 2.71
CA ILE A 86 -3.46 14.04 1.41
C ILE A 86 -2.69 15.34 1.64
N THR A 87 -1.38 15.30 1.49
CA THR A 87 -0.47 16.42 1.71
C THR A 87 -0.04 17.05 0.39
N VAL A 88 -0.20 18.37 0.24
CA VAL A 88 0.43 19.13 -0.85
C VAL A 88 1.87 19.40 -0.42
N ASP A 89 2.82 18.61 -0.90
CA ASP A 89 4.23 18.72 -0.50
C ASP A 89 4.93 19.92 -1.13
N ALA A 90 4.50 20.29 -2.34
CA ALA A 90 5.02 21.43 -3.06
C ALA A 90 3.93 22.00 -3.97
N CYS A 91 3.88 23.32 -4.03
CA CYS A 91 3.13 24.07 -5.01
C CYS A 91 3.97 25.31 -5.32
N ASN A 92 4.59 25.34 -6.49
CA ASN A 92 5.40 26.46 -6.94
C ASN A 92 4.77 27.08 -8.18
N THR A 93 4.81 28.41 -8.28
CA THR A 93 4.29 29.15 -9.43
C THR A 93 5.45 29.75 -10.21
N GLN A 94 5.48 29.58 -11.52
CA GLN A 94 6.47 30.15 -12.43
C GLN A 94 5.74 30.88 -13.55
N MET A 95 6.14 32.12 -13.87
CA MET A 95 5.58 32.83 -15.01
C MET A 95 6.30 32.39 -16.28
N VAL A 96 5.55 31.82 -17.21
CA VAL A 96 6.04 31.45 -18.54
C VAL A 96 5.58 32.51 -19.52
N THR A 97 6.49 32.96 -20.38
CA THR A 97 6.20 33.98 -21.41
C THR A 97 6.42 33.35 -22.77
N GLU A 98 5.37 33.28 -23.58
CA GLU A 98 5.39 32.78 -24.95
C GLU A 98 5.01 33.92 -25.89
N GLY A 99 6.02 34.51 -26.55
CA GLY A 99 5.83 35.71 -27.38
C GLY A 99 5.42 36.93 -26.55
N THR A 100 4.19 37.42 -26.75
CA THR A 100 3.60 38.53 -25.98
C THR A 100 2.70 38.09 -24.83
N ASP A 101 2.37 36.79 -24.76
CA ASP A 101 1.49 36.25 -23.75
C ASP A 101 2.30 35.75 -22.56
N SER A 102 1.80 36.00 -21.34
CA SER A 102 2.41 35.53 -20.11
C SER A 102 1.36 34.86 -19.24
N TYR A 103 1.62 33.62 -18.84
CA TYR A 103 0.72 32.83 -18.02
C TYR A 103 1.48 32.15 -16.88
N PRO A 104 0.87 32.00 -15.69
CA PRO A 104 1.46 31.25 -14.60
C PRO A 104 1.42 29.76 -14.91
N MET A 105 2.46 29.04 -14.52
CA MET A 105 2.55 27.59 -14.56
C MET A 105 2.83 27.11 -13.14
N HIS A 106 2.01 26.18 -12.65
CA HIS A 106 2.06 25.66 -11.31
C HIS A 106 2.63 24.25 -11.32
N ASP A 107 3.76 24.03 -10.65
CA ASP A 107 4.29 22.69 -10.36
C ASP A 107 3.78 22.25 -8.99
N VAL A 108 2.91 21.25 -8.99
CA VAL A 108 2.21 20.76 -7.81
C VAL A 108 2.60 19.32 -7.56
N SER A 109 3.01 19.02 -6.33
CA SER A 109 3.20 17.64 -5.88
C SER A 109 2.36 17.34 -4.66
N VAL A 110 1.65 16.21 -4.72
CA VAL A 110 0.72 15.75 -3.69
C VAL A 110 1.11 14.35 -3.27
N THR A 111 1.23 14.13 -1.96
CA THR A 111 1.41 12.82 -1.36
C THR A 111 0.15 12.41 -0.62
N ALA A 112 -0.36 11.22 -0.91
CA ALA A 112 -1.40 10.60 -0.11
C ALA A 112 -0.85 9.35 0.58
N GLY A 113 -1.11 9.20 1.87
CA GLY A 113 -0.63 8.06 2.63
C GLY A 113 -1.45 7.74 3.86
N ILE A 114 -1.29 6.50 4.32
CA ILE A 114 -1.92 5.97 5.53
C ILE A 114 -0.87 5.24 6.38
N GLY A 115 -1.05 5.31 7.70
CA GLY A 115 -0.10 4.77 8.66
C GLY A 115 1.12 5.67 8.84
N SER A 116 2.13 5.16 9.54
CA SER A 116 3.38 5.87 9.83
C SER A 116 4.58 5.03 9.44
N PHE A 117 5.71 5.68 9.18
CA PHE A 117 6.93 4.97 8.81
C PHE A 117 7.30 3.93 9.88
N GLY A 118 7.50 2.68 9.45
CA GLY A 118 7.75 1.54 10.34
C GLY A 118 6.53 0.67 10.63
N ASP A 119 5.32 1.11 10.26
CA ASP A 119 4.10 0.29 10.36
C ASP A 119 4.03 -0.73 9.19
N PRO A 120 3.67 -2.00 9.45
CA PRO A 120 3.42 -2.99 8.39
C PRO A 120 2.36 -2.56 7.35
N THR A 121 1.47 -1.66 7.72
CA THR A 121 0.39 -1.10 6.90
C THR A 121 0.75 0.24 6.26
N TYR A 122 1.98 0.73 6.45
CA TYR A 122 2.42 2.00 5.90
C TYR A 122 2.41 1.97 4.37
N VAL A 123 1.61 2.84 3.79
CA VAL A 123 1.50 3.02 2.35
C VAL A 123 1.47 4.50 2.04
N THR A 124 2.31 4.92 1.10
CA THR A 124 2.34 6.30 0.62
C THR A 124 2.53 6.34 -0.89
N ARG A 125 1.91 7.31 -1.55
CA ARG A 125 2.00 7.57 -2.98
C ARG A 125 2.13 9.06 -3.21
N ARG A 126 3.15 9.46 -3.97
CA ARG A 126 3.38 10.83 -4.40
C ARG A 126 3.13 10.96 -5.89
N LEU A 127 2.34 11.96 -6.27
CA LEU A 127 2.08 12.34 -7.64
C LEU A 127 2.52 13.79 -7.84
N SER A 128 3.02 14.10 -9.03
CA SER A 128 3.36 15.47 -9.43
C SER A 128 2.65 15.80 -10.73
N ALA A 129 2.17 17.03 -10.85
CA ALA A 129 1.51 17.54 -12.04
C ALA A 129 1.91 19.00 -12.26
N VAL A 130 2.00 19.38 -13.53
CA VAL A 130 2.22 20.76 -13.95
C VAL A 130 0.93 21.27 -14.58
N VAL A 131 0.45 22.42 -14.11
CA VAL A 131 -0.85 22.98 -14.46
C VAL A 131 -0.65 24.40 -14.93
N ALA A 132 -1.12 24.74 -16.14
CA ALA A 132 -1.17 26.12 -16.58
C ALA A 132 -2.29 26.86 -15.86
N GLY A 133 -1.99 28.01 -15.28
CA GLY A 133 -3.00 28.94 -14.78
C GLY A 133 -3.64 29.70 -15.95
N GLY A 134 -4.96 29.88 -15.84
CA GLY A 134 -5.78 30.59 -16.82
C GLY A 134 -5.92 32.08 -16.54
#